data_AF-A0A7S3K5Z5-F1
#
_entry.id   AF-A0A7S3K5Z5-F1
#
_cell.length_a   1.000
_cell.length_b   1.000
_cell.length_c   1.000
_cell.angle_alpha   90.00
_cell.angle_beta   90.00
_cell.angle_gamma   90.00
#
_symmetry.space_group_name_H-M   'P 1'
#
loop_
_entity.id
_entity.type
_entity.pdbx_description
1 polymer ?
#
loop_
_entity_poly.entity_id
_entity_poly.type
_entity_poly.pdbx_seq_one_letter_code
_entity_poly.pdbx_strand_id
1 'polypeptide(L)'
;DEAPNMFAIRKLAQYTPGITKYTQFYSTFDEDTLLATLTQFCEEFSLDYEVSDEEYKAKIEFGTKMVDVTLQVSILGIDETKRCIEFFKLRGSIFDFIEAYKMIKGFFGGQADTTL
;
A
#
# COMPACT_ATOMS: atom_id res chain seq x y z
N ASP A 1 -7.85 19.00 32.09
CA ASP A 1 -6.83 19.44 31.12
C ASP A 1 -6.20 18.23 30.47
N GLU A 2 -6.80 17.72 29.39
CA GLU A 2 -6.15 16.77 28.50
C GLU A 2 -6.07 17.42 27.12
N ALA A 3 -4.86 17.77 26.71
CA ALA A 3 -4.56 18.31 25.38
C ALA A 3 -3.36 17.54 24.82
N PRO A 4 -3.25 17.42 23.49
CA PRO A 4 -4.22 16.92 22.53
C PRO A 4 -3.75 15.56 21.97
N ASN A 5 -4.67 14.84 21.32
CA ASN A 5 -4.38 13.62 20.57
C ASN A 5 -3.33 13.92 19.49
N MET A 6 -2.08 13.54 19.74
CA MET A 6 -0.96 13.81 18.85
C MET A 6 -1.06 12.83 17.69
N PHE A 7 -1.68 13.24 16.58
CA PHE A 7 -1.61 12.48 15.33
C PHE A 7 -0.13 12.21 15.04
N ALA A 8 0.28 10.94 15.07
CA ALA A 8 1.63 10.57 14.69
C ALA A 8 1.81 10.99 13.23
N ILE A 9 2.63 12.03 13.00
CA ILE A 9 2.94 12.50 11.66
C ILE A 9 3.89 11.45 11.07
N ARG A 10 3.36 10.58 10.20
CA ARG A 10 4.16 9.60 9.48
C ARG A 10 5.16 10.31 8.56
N LYS A 11 6.35 9.71 8.42
CA LYS A 11 7.41 10.19 7.54
C LYS A 11 7.24 9.62 6.15
N LEU A 12 7.10 10.51 5.16
CA LEU A 12 7.13 10.13 3.75
C LEU A 12 8.56 9.90 3.27
N ALA A 13 8.92 8.64 3.01
CA ALA A 13 10.19 8.28 2.41
C ALA A 13 10.23 8.71 0.93
N GLN A 14 11.40 9.14 0.45
CA GLN A 14 11.58 9.55 -0.94
C GLN A 14 11.90 8.35 -1.84
N TYR A 15 11.27 8.31 -3.00
CA TYR A 15 11.52 7.31 -4.03
C TYR A 15 12.93 7.51 -4.57
N THR A 16 13.77 6.50 -4.42
CA THR A 16 15.13 6.49 -4.98
C THR A 16 15.11 5.69 -6.28
N PRO A 17 15.31 6.32 -7.46
CA PRO A 17 15.33 5.60 -8.72
C PRO A 17 16.53 4.65 -8.76
N GLY A 18 16.28 3.35 -8.58
CA GLY A 18 17.26 2.28 -8.74
C GLY A 18 16.89 1.36 -9.91
N ILE A 19 17.72 0.34 -10.16
CA ILE A 19 17.32 -0.82 -10.97
C ILE A 19 16.27 -1.58 -10.14
N THR A 20 15.01 -1.15 -10.20
CA THR A 20 13.95 -1.64 -9.31
C THR A 20 13.63 -3.10 -9.65
N LYS A 21 14.03 -4.02 -8.77
CA LYS A 21 13.58 -5.42 -8.75
C LYS A 21 12.14 -5.57 -8.22
N TYR A 22 11.44 -4.46 -8.00
CA TYR A 22 10.19 -4.39 -7.28
C TYR A 22 9.02 -4.11 -8.21
N THR A 23 7.86 -4.63 -7.81
CA THR A 23 6.61 -4.41 -8.54
C THR A 23 5.98 -3.14 -7.98
N GLN A 24 5.67 -2.16 -8.83
CA GLN A 24 5.21 -0.85 -8.38
C GLN A 24 4.21 -0.23 -9.36
N PHE A 25 3.42 0.72 -8.86
CA PHE A 25 2.63 1.64 -9.68
C PHE A 25 2.70 3.05 -9.12
N TYR A 26 2.12 4.02 -9.84
CA TYR A 26 2.17 5.43 -9.49
C TYR A 26 0.76 6.00 -9.33
N SER A 27 0.63 6.99 -8.47
CA SER A 27 -0.61 7.73 -8.25
C SER A 27 -0.33 9.22 -8.04
N THR A 28 -1.34 10.04 -8.29
CA THR A 28 -1.37 11.47 -7.97
C THR A 28 -2.11 11.79 -6.68
N PHE A 29 -2.71 10.79 -6.03
CA PHE A 29 -3.28 10.95 -4.69
C PHE A 29 -2.17 11.14 -3.66
N ASP A 30 -2.47 11.89 -2.60
CA ASP A 30 -1.60 12.07 -1.46
C ASP A 30 -1.44 10.77 -0.65
N GLU A 31 -0.39 10.72 0.16
CA GLU A 31 0.02 9.54 0.91
C GLU A 31 -0.98 9.08 1.97
N ASP A 32 -1.74 10.00 2.57
CA ASP A 32 -2.79 9.67 3.55
C ASP A 32 -3.96 9.00 2.84
N THR A 33 -4.41 9.57 1.72
CA THR A 33 -5.45 8.97 0.87
C THR A 33 -5.04 7.58 0.41
N LEU A 34 -3.82 7.41 -0.09
CA LEU A 34 -3.32 6.11 -0.56
C LEU A 34 -3.25 5.07 0.57
N LEU A 35 -2.81 5.48 1.76
CA LEU A 35 -2.75 4.58 2.91
C LEU A 35 -4.16 4.18 3.36
N ALA A 36 -5.10 5.13 3.41
CA ALA A 36 -6.49 4.87 3.73
C ALA A 36 -7.17 3.95 2.71
N THR A 37 -6.90 4.13 1.41
CA THR A 37 -7.38 3.20 0.37
C THR A 37 -6.82 1.79 0.57
N LEU A 38 -5.55 1.68 0.97
CA LEU A 38 -4.92 0.38 1.24
C LEU A 38 -5.53 -0.30 2.47
N THR A 39 -5.81 0.43 3.55
CA THR A 39 -6.47 -0.12 4.74
C THR A 39 -7.91 -0.51 4.44
N GLN A 40 -8.65 0.31 3.69
CA GLN A 40 -10.00 -0.02 3.25
C GLN A 40 -10.02 -1.32 2.43
N PHE A 41 -9.06 -1.51 1.53
CA PHE A 41 -8.92 -2.77 0.80
C PHE A 41 -8.72 -3.94 1.77
N CYS A 42 -7.84 -3.82 2.75
CA CYS A 42 -7.60 -4.92 3.70
C CYS A 42 -8.86 -5.25 4.52
N GLU A 43 -9.60 -4.23 4.96
CA GLU A 43 -10.86 -4.38 5.68
C GLU A 43 -11.93 -5.05 4.82
N GLU A 44 -12.13 -4.61 3.58
CA GLU A 44 -13.13 -5.13 2.65
C GLU A 44 -12.90 -6.61 2.33
N PHE A 45 -11.64 -7.02 2.22
CA PHE A 45 -11.24 -8.40 1.96
C PHE A 45 -10.93 -9.21 3.24
N SER A 46 -11.16 -8.63 4.42
CA SER A 46 -10.92 -9.26 5.74
C SER A 46 -9.51 -9.86 5.86
N LEU A 47 -8.51 -9.09 5.42
CA LEU A 47 -7.10 -9.48 5.46
C LEU A 47 -6.47 -9.05 6.79
N ASP A 48 -5.49 -9.81 7.27
CA ASP A 48 -4.64 -9.39 8.37
C ASP A 48 -3.59 -8.38 7.85
N TYR A 49 -3.46 -7.24 8.53
CA TYR A 49 -2.50 -6.21 8.15
C TYR A 49 -1.99 -5.42 9.36
N GLU A 50 -0.80 -4.85 9.20
CA GLU A 50 -0.16 -3.96 10.18
C GLU A 50 0.33 -2.71 9.46
N VAL A 51 -0.13 -1.55 9.92
CA VAL A 51 0.31 -0.25 9.40
C VAL A 51 1.38 0.31 10.32
N SER A 52 2.47 0.84 9.74
CA SER A 52 3.51 1.51 10.53
C SER A 52 2.97 2.81 11.14
N ASP A 53 3.30 3.07 12.40
CA ASP A 53 3.00 4.34 13.07
C ASP A 53 3.94 5.48 12.63
N GLU A 54 5.10 5.13 12.07
CA GLU A 54 6.17 6.09 11.75
C GLU A 54 6.33 6.34 10.25
N GLU A 55 5.92 5.42 9.39
CA GLU A 55 6.13 5.49 7.95
C GLU A 55 4.84 5.16 7.19
N TYR A 56 4.75 5.63 5.94
CA TYR A 56 3.66 5.23 5.03
C TYR A 56 3.92 3.85 4.44
N LYS A 57 3.84 2.84 5.32
CA LYS A 57 4.08 1.43 4.99
C LYS A 57 3.06 0.54 5.69
N ALA A 58 2.69 -0.54 5.02
CA ALA A 58 1.86 -1.59 5.60
C ALA A 58 2.41 -2.97 5.24
N LYS A 59 2.29 -3.90 6.19
CA LYS A 59 2.48 -5.33 5.98
C LYS A 59 1.10 -5.96 5.85
N ILE A 60 0.89 -6.78 4.83
CA ILE A 60 -0.40 -7.42 4.54
C ILE A 60 -0.19 -8.93 4.38
N GLU A 61 -1.04 -9.70 5.02
CA GLU A 61 -1.08 -11.15 4.94
C GLU A 61 -2.31 -11.59 4.16
N PHE A 62 -2.08 -12.06 2.93
CA PHE A 62 -3.09 -12.76 2.15
C PHE A 62 -3.08 -14.22 2.59
N GLY A 63 -4.06 -14.58 3.42
CA GLY A 63 -4.30 -15.95 3.86
C GLY A 63 -5.62 -16.49 3.30
N THR A 64 -5.78 -16.48 1.98
CA THR A 64 -7.00 -17.00 1.35
C THR A 64 -6.77 -18.42 0.80
N LYS A 65 -7.84 -19.13 0.43
CA LYS A 65 -7.71 -20.46 -0.20
C LYS A 65 -6.96 -20.44 -1.55
N MET A 66 -6.88 -19.27 -2.20
CA MET A 66 -6.29 -19.12 -3.54
C MET A 66 -4.92 -18.45 -3.51
N VAL A 67 -4.67 -17.57 -2.54
CA VAL A 67 -3.46 -16.75 -2.42
C VAL A 67 -2.94 -16.84 -0.99
N ASP A 68 -1.71 -17.34 -0.84
CA ASP A 68 -0.93 -17.38 0.41
C ASP A 68 0.37 -16.58 0.23
N VAL A 69 0.32 -15.28 0.57
CA VAL A 69 1.47 -14.38 0.42
C VAL A 69 1.49 -13.33 1.53
N THR A 70 2.68 -13.02 2.01
CA THR A 70 2.91 -11.85 2.87
C THR A 70 3.70 -10.81 2.08
N LEU A 71 3.19 -9.59 2.01
CA LEU A 71 3.83 -8.50 1.28
C LEU A 71 3.91 -7.23 2.13
N GLN A 72 4.90 -6.41 1.83
CA GLN A 72 5.00 -5.04 2.32
C GLN A 72 4.64 -4.10 1.17
N VAL A 73 3.81 -3.11 1.48
CA VAL A 73 3.50 -1.98 0.59
C VAL A 73 4.12 -0.73 1.18
N SER A 74 4.84 0.03 0.38
CA SER A 74 5.44 1.31 0.76
C SER A 74 4.92 2.42 -0.16
N ILE A 75 4.47 3.52 0.42
CA ILE A 75 4.10 4.73 -0.32
C ILE A 75 5.28 5.69 -0.23
N LEU A 76 5.84 6.04 -1.38
CA LEU A 76 7.07 6.83 -1.50
C LEU A 76 6.78 8.12 -2.27
N GLY A 77 7.33 9.23 -1.81
CA GLY A 77 7.27 10.52 -2.51
C GLY A 77 8.18 10.51 -3.74
N ILE A 78 7.66 10.86 -4.92
CA ILE A 78 8.49 11.11 -6.11
C ILE A 78 8.78 12.61 -6.25
N ASP A 79 7.70 13.39 -6.20
CA ASP A 79 7.68 14.84 -6.22
C ASP A 79 6.46 15.30 -5.39
N GLU A 80 6.15 16.60 -5.40
CA GLU A 80 5.05 17.15 -4.60
C GLU A 80 3.68 16.56 -4.97
N THR A 81 3.49 16.16 -6.23
CA THR A 81 2.20 15.76 -6.81
C THR A 81 2.09 14.26 -7.12
N LYS A 82 3.18 13.52 -6.99
CA LYS A 82 3.24 12.12 -7.41
C LYS A 82 3.80 11.22 -6.33
N ARG A 83 3.19 10.05 -6.17
CA ARG A 83 3.60 8.99 -5.26
C ARG A 83 3.89 7.70 -6.03
N CYS A 84 4.84 6.93 -5.51
CA CYS A 84 5.11 5.55 -5.91
C CYS A 84 4.52 4.61 -4.86
N ILE A 85 3.77 3.61 -5.28
CA ILE A 85 3.30 2.53 -4.43
C ILE A 85 4.14 1.31 -4.79
N GLU A 86 5.07 0.97 -3.91
CA GLU A 86 6.06 -0.10 -4.10
C GLU A 86 5.68 -1.34 -3.30
N PHE A 87 5.74 -2.51 -3.94
CA PHE A 87 5.40 -3.80 -3.35
C PHE A 87 6.65 -4.66 -3.22
N PHE A 88 6.86 -5.18 -2.02
CA PHE A 88 7.93 -6.11 -1.70
C PHE A 88 7.36 -7.43 -1.17
N LYS A 89 7.75 -8.55 -1.78
CA LYS A 89 7.36 -9.88 -1.32
C LYS A 89 8.19 -10.28 -0.10
N LEU A 90 7.55 -10.47 1.05
CA LEU A 90 8.20 -10.96 2.26
C LEU A 90 8.20 -12.49 2.32
N ARG A 91 7.07 -13.12 1.98
CA ARG A 91 6.87 -14.59 1.99
C ARG A 91 5.87 -14.99 0.90
N GLY A 92 5.87 -16.27 0.49
CA GLY A 92 4.91 -16.84 -0.46
C GLY A 92 5.49 -17.05 -1.85
N SER A 93 4.70 -17.61 -2.77
CA SER A 93 5.15 -17.84 -4.14
C SER A 93 5.19 -16.53 -4.95
N ILE A 94 5.91 -16.54 -6.07
CA ILE A 94 5.93 -15.38 -6.98
C ILE A 94 4.57 -15.19 -7.68
N PHE A 95 3.84 -16.27 -7.92
CA PHE A 95 2.52 -16.22 -8.56
C PHE A 95 1.50 -15.57 -7.63
N ASP A 96 1.44 -16.02 -6.37
CA ASP A 96 0.55 -15.44 -5.34
C ASP A 96 0.86 -13.95 -5.12
N PHE A 97 2.14 -13.58 -5.11
CA PHE A 97 2.54 -12.18 -5.02
C PHE A 97 2.05 -11.34 -6.21
N ILE A 98 2.18 -11.84 -7.43
CA ILE A 98 1.70 -11.13 -8.63
C ILE A 98 0.17 -11.02 -8.62
N GLU A 99 -0.54 -12.05 -8.16
CA GLU A 99 -1.99 -12.02 -8.02
C GLU A 99 -2.44 -11.00 -6.97
N ALA A 100 -1.85 -11.03 -5.77
CA ALA A 100 -2.12 -10.05 -4.71
C ALA A 100 -1.85 -8.61 -5.19
N TYR A 101 -0.71 -8.38 -5.87
CA TYR A 101 -0.40 -7.09 -6.48
C TYR A 101 -1.48 -6.63 -7.47
N LYS A 102 -1.92 -7.52 -8.36
CA LYS A 102 -2.97 -7.20 -9.35
C LYS A 102 -4.30 -6.87 -8.68
N MET A 103 -4.67 -7.60 -7.62
CA MET A 103 -5.88 -7.33 -6.84
C MET A 103 -5.83 -5.93 -6.21
N ILE A 104 -4.74 -5.63 -5.49
CA ILE A 104 -4.57 -4.32 -4.85
C ILE A 104 -4.57 -3.21 -5.90
N LYS A 105 -3.74 -3.32 -6.94
CA LYS A 105 -3.69 -2.32 -8.02
C LYS A 105 -5.05 -2.15 -8.70
N GLY A 106 -5.78 -3.24 -8.90
CA GLY A 106 -7.14 -3.23 -9.45
C GLY A 106 -8.11 -2.46 -8.57
N PHE A 107 -8.01 -2.58 -7.24
CA PHE A 107 -8.82 -1.81 -6.31
C PHE A 107 -8.53 -0.30 -6.38
N PHE A 108 -7.25 0.08 -6.44
CA PHE A 108 -6.84 1.48 -6.63
C PHE A 108 -7.32 2.05 -7.99
N GLY A 109 -7.27 1.26 -9.07
CA GLY A 109 -7.73 1.68 -10.40
C GLY A 109 -9.25 1.67 -10.56
N GLY A 110 -9.96 0.74 -9.92
CA GLY A 110 -11.41 0.61 -9.98
C GLY A 110 -12.16 1.77 -9.31
N GLN A 111 -11.54 2.43 -8.34
CA GLN A 111 -12.09 3.67 -7.76
C GLN A 111 -11.94 4.90 -8.68
N ALA A 112 -11.10 4.85 -9.73
CA ALA A 112 -11.04 5.92 -10.73
C ALA A 112 -12.15 5.83 -11.79
N ASP A 113 -12.72 4.64 -12.01
CA ASP A 113 -13.75 4.37 -13.03
C ASP A 113 -15.20 4.45 -12.50
N THR A 114 -15.43 4.74 -11.20
CA THR A 114 -16.80 4.83 -10.65
C THR A 114 -17.44 6.23 -10.77
N THR A 115 -17.02 7.01 -11.76
CA THR A 115 -17.74 8.21 -12.20
C THR A 115 -18.11 8.05 -13.67
N LEU A 116 -19.26 7.41 -13.90
CA LEU A 116 -20.08 7.56 -15.11
C LEU A 116 -21.47 8.01 -14.69
#